data_AF-A0A1C4M2N0-F1
#
_entry.id   AF-A0A1C4M2N0-F1
#
_cell.length_a   1.000
_cell.length_b   1.000
_cell.length_c   1.000
_cell.angle_alpha   90.00
_cell.angle_beta   90.00
_cell.angle_gamma   90.00
#
_symmetry.space_group_name_H-M   'P 1'
#
loop_
_entity.id
_entity.type
_entity.pdbx_description
1 polymer ?
#
loop_
_entity_poly.entity_id
_entity_poly.type
_entity_poly.pdbx_seq_one_letter_code
_entity_poly.pdbx_strand_id
1 'polypeptide(L)'
;SPTAGTASGGPRCPRPGPEDEALLSGLAADGAGGLWAVGVAYGEQGEGRPLAEHRDGAAWRSVPAPHTAGRGEALDGVTALAPDDVWAVGASSPPDGTGTRPLVLHWDGAAWTREEVPDVAGQPHAVTGDGAGGVWAVGEREDATTPAFSLHRDAHGTWRLVPPADGAAGEGASFFDVTRVPGASPGGPALWAVGSTLPRLDPPWRPVVQGYGIRGPGA
;
A
#
# COMPACT_ATOMS: atom_id res chain seq x y z
N SER A 1 40.47 19.39 4.06
CA SER A 1 40.27 18.07 3.44
C SER A 1 39.37 17.24 4.32
N PRO A 2 38.16 16.86 3.89
CA PRO A 2 37.30 16.00 4.69
C PRO A 2 37.84 14.57 4.65
N THR A 3 37.98 13.97 5.83
CA THR A 3 38.28 12.55 6.04
C THR A 3 37.12 11.72 5.51
N ALA A 4 37.39 10.88 4.51
CA ALA A 4 36.45 9.87 4.04
C ALA A 4 36.22 8.87 5.18
N GLY A 5 35.04 8.94 5.80
CA GLY A 5 34.54 7.86 6.65
C GLY A 5 34.33 6.63 5.78
N THR A 6 35.07 5.57 6.07
CA THR A 6 34.78 4.24 5.55
C THR A 6 33.36 3.87 6.00
N ALA A 7 32.42 3.77 5.06
CA ALA A 7 31.15 3.11 5.31
C ALA A 7 31.46 1.64 5.61
N SER A 8 31.62 1.29 6.90
CA SER A 8 31.57 -0.11 7.32
C SER A 8 30.19 -0.61 6.94
N GLY A 9 30.13 -1.61 6.07
CA GLY A 9 28.87 -2.17 5.57
C GLY A 9 27.90 -2.37 6.72
N GLY A 10 26.79 -1.63 6.68
CA GLY A 10 25.72 -1.76 7.66
C GLY A 10 25.26 -3.22 7.74
N PRO A 11 24.54 -3.61 8.81
CA PRO A 11 24.04 -4.98 8.96
C PRO A 11 23.38 -5.39 7.64
N ARG A 12 23.96 -6.38 6.96
CA ARG A 12 23.38 -6.93 5.74
C ARG A 12 21.96 -7.36 6.10
N CYS A 13 20.98 -6.96 5.30
CA CYS A 13 19.68 -7.62 5.32
C CYS A 13 19.99 -9.13 5.18
N PRO A 14 19.75 -9.97 6.21
CA PRO A 14 19.75 -11.40 6.01
C PRO A 14 18.77 -11.66 4.86
N ARG A 15 19.07 -12.63 3.98
CA ARG A 15 18.17 -13.01 2.89
C ARG A 15 16.72 -13.03 3.42
N PRO A 16 15.84 -12.15 2.92
CA PRO A 16 14.45 -12.20 3.29
C PRO A 16 13.87 -13.52 2.75
N GLY A 17 13.35 -14.35 3.65
CA GLY A 17 12.71 -15.63 3.35
C GLY A 17 13.62 -16.87 3.10
N PRO A 18 13.07 -18.09 3.26
CA PRO A 18 13.70 -19.37 2.92
C PRO A 18 13.68 -19.73 1.42
N GLU A 19 13.20 -18.84 0.55
CA GLU A 19 12.94 -19.12 -0.87
C GLU A 19 13.74 -18.12 -1.73
N ASP A 20 14.55 -18.62 -2.66
CA ASP A 20 15.45 -17.80 -3.50
C ASP A 20 14.69 -16.91 -4.53
N GLU A 21 13.35 -16.93 -4.52
CA GLU A 21 12.46 -16.17 -5.41
C GLU A 21 11.44 -15.33 -4.61
N ALA A 22 11.90 -14.21 -4.06
CA ALA A 22 11.05 -13.24 -3.38
C ALA A 22 11.43 -11.79 -3.75
N LEU A 23 10.44 -10.90 -3.73
CA LEU A 23 10.59 -9.46 -3.98
C LEU A 23 9.95 -8.69 -2.83
N LEU A 24 10.64 -7.67 -2.34
CA LEU A 24 10.11 -6.71 -1.37
C LEU A 24 9.86 -5.37 -2.08
N SER A 25 8.65 -4.84 -1.89
CA SER A 25 8.15 -3.64 -2.58
C SER A 25 7.92 -2.46 -1.62
N GLY A 26 7.54 -2.76 -0.37
CA GLY A 26 7.20 -1.76 0.64
C GLY A 26 8.00 -1.89 1.93
N LEU A 27 8.22 -0.77 2.61
CA LEU A 27 8.88 -0.71 3.92
C LEU A 27 8.25 0.38 4.80
N ALA A 28 7.94 0.06 6.06
CA ALA A 28 7.45 1.01 7.05
C ALA A 28 8.12 0.81 8.40
N ALA A 29 8.33 1.90 9.14
CA ALA A 29 8.76 1.85 10.53
C ALA A 29 7.55 1.93 11.47
N ASP A 30 7.53 1.14 12.53
CA ASP A 30 6.41 1.05 13.48
C ASP A 30 6.41 2.12 14.59
N GLY A 31 7.44 2.98 14.60
CA GLY A 31 7.62 4.02 15.63
C GLY A 31 8.18 3.52 16.97
N ALA A 32 8.35 2.20 17.17
CA ALA A 32 8.92 1.58 18.36
C ALA A 32 10.32 0.97 18.13
N GLY A 33 10.88 1.15 16.94
CA GLY A 33 12.20 0.63 16.54
C GLY A 33 12.13 -0.66 15.72
N GLY A 34 10.92 -1.13 15.41
CA GLY A 34 10.66 -2.20 14.45
C GLY A 34 10.45 -1.68 13.03
N LEU A 35 10.59 -2.59 12.06
CA LEU A 35 10.32 -2.34 10.64
C LEU A 35 9.46 -3.45 10.06
N TRP A 36 8.52 -3.09 9.20
CA TRP A 36 7.76 -4.01 8.37
C TRP A 36 8.18 -3.87 6.92
N ALA A 37 8.46 -4.99 6.27
CA ALA A 37 8.64 -5.07 4.83
C ALA A 37 7.58 -5.97 4.23
N VAL A 38 7.05 -5.59 3.06
CA VAL A 38 6.04 -6.37 2.36
C VAL A 38 6.39 -6.57 0.89
N GLY A 39 5.83 -7.60 0.29
CA GLY A 39 6.08 -7.92 -1.10
C GLY A 39 5.39 -9.20 -1.54
N VAL A 40 6.11 -9.98 -2.35
CA VAL A 40 5.65 -11.26 -2.90
C VAL A 40 6.72 -12.32 -2.75
N ALA A 41 6.30 -13.52 -2.38
CA ALA A 41 7.10 -14.75 -2.48
C ALA A 41 6.45 -15.66 -3.53
N TYR A 42 7.26 -16.38 -4.31
CA TYR A 42 6.76 -17.27 -5.36
C TYR A 42 6.79 -18.73 -4.88
N GLY A 43 5.62 -19.38 -4.89
CA GLY A 43 5.50 -20.79 -4.59
C GLY A 43 6.08 -21.68 -5.70
N GLU A 44 6.11 -23.00 -5.48
CA GLU A 44 6.70 -23.97 -6.41
C GLU A 44 6.08 -23.98 -7.81
N GLN A 45 4.82 -23.53 -7.96
CA GLN A 45 4.15 -23.43 -9.26
C GLN A 45 4.26 -22.01 -9.86
N GLY A 46 5.09 -21.14 -9.26
CA GLY A 46 5.27 -19.74 -9.64
C GLY A 46 4.11 -18.83 -9.19
N GLU A 47 3.21 -19.30 -8.34
CA GLU A 47 2.12 -18.48 -7.83
C GLU A 47 2.64 -17.48 -6.78
N GLY A 48 2.32 -16.20 -6.97
CA GLY A 48 2.66 -15.15 -6.00
C GLY A 48 1.84 -15.27 -4.72
N ARG A 49 2.50 -15.16 -3.57
CA ARG A 49 1.90 -15.14 -2.24
C ARG A 49 2.30 -13.85 -1.51
N PRO A 50 1.39 -13.25 -0.71
CA PRO A 50 1.72 -12.07 0.06
C PRO A 50 2.85 -12.40 1.04
N LEU A 51 3.94 -11.63 0.95
CA LEU A 51 5.07 -11.72 1.86
C LEU A 51 5.00 -10.57 2.85
N ALA A 52 5.05 -10.87 4.14
CA ALA A 52 5.24 -9.89 5.20
C ALA A 52 6.43 -10.32 6.06
N GLU A 53 7.34 -9.38 6.30
CA GLU A 53 8.49 -9.57 7.18
C GLU A 53 8.54 -8.48 8.22
N HIS A 54 8.85 -8.88 9.45
CA HIS A 54 8.98 -7.98 10.57
C HIS A 54 10.40 -8.05 11.14
N ARG A 55 11.00 -6.89 11.33
CA ARG A 55 12.27 -6.73 12.03
C ARG A 55 12.00 -6.16 13.39
N ASP A 56 12.22 -6.99 14.41
CA ASP A 56 12.28 -6.56 15.79
C ASP A 56 13.74 -6.61 16.27
N GLY A 57 14.26 -5.47 16.71
CA GLY A 57 15.64 -5.31 17.15
C GLY A 57 16.64 -5.39 16.00
N ALA A 58 17.25 -6.56 15.79
CA ALA A 58 18.37 -6.75 14.84
C ALA A 58 18.09 -7.75 13.71
N ALA A 59 17.02 -8.54 13.80
CA ALA A 59 16.77 -9.65 12.88
C ALA A 59 15.39 -9.56 12.23
N TRP A 60 15.34 -9.86 10.93
CA TRP A 60 14.12 -10.03 10.16
C TRP A 60 13.53 -11.42 10.40
N ARG A 61 12.20 -11.50 10.42
CA ARG A 61 11.44 -12.74 10.50
C ARG A 61 10.24 -12.65 9.58
N SER A 62 9.99 -13.69 8.80
CA SER A 62 8.77 -13.79 8.02
C SER A 62 7.58 -13.99 8.96
N VAL A 63 6.51 -13.24 8.74
CA VAL A 63 5.26 -13.31 9.47
C VAL A 63 4.18 -13.84 8.53
N PRO A 64 3.47 -14.92 8.89
CA PRO A 64 2.43 -15.47 8.03
C PRO A 64 1.37 -14.42 7.67
N ALA A 65 1.13 -14.26 6.37
CA ALA A 65 0.02 -13.49 5.82
C ALA A 65 -1.04 -14.44 5.24
N PRO A 66 -2.34 -14.15 5.41
CA PRO A 66 -3.39 -14.95 4.80
C PRO A 66 -3.31 -14.84 3.28
N HIS A 67 -3.47 -15.97 2.59
CA HIS A 67 -3.51 -16.03 1.13
C HIS A 67 -4.60 -16.99 0.66
N THR A 68 -5.09 -16.78 -0.54
CA THR A 68 -6.13 -17.63 -1.14
C THR A 68 -5.51 -18.59 -2.14
N ALA A 69 -5.69 -19.89 -1.91
CA ALA A 69 -5.19 -20.92 -2.83
C ALA A 69 -5.68 -20.71 -4.27
N GLY A 70 -4.76 -20.79 -5.23
CA GLY A 70 -5.04 -20.59 -6.65
C GLY A 70 -5.15 -19.13 -7.09
N ARG A 71 -4.96 -18.15 -6.19
CA ARG A 71 -4.83 -16.74 -6.55
C ARG A 71 -3.36 -16.32 -6.57
N GLY A 72 -3.00 -15.45 -7.51
CA GLY A 72 -1.75 -14.72 -7.47
C GLY A 72 -1.93 -13.47 -6.60
N GLU A 73 -1.16 -13.35 -5.53
CA GLU A 73 -1.33 -12.28 -4.54
C GLU A 73 0.01 -11.65 -4.20
N ALA A 74 0.05 -10.31 -4.18
CA ALA A 74 1.25 -9.53 -3.90
C ALA A 74 0.89 -8.27 -3.11
N LEU A 75 1.84 -7.80 -2.29
CA LEU A 75 1.74 -6.54 -1.54
C LEU A 75 2.71 -5.50 -2.12
N ASP A 76 2.23 -4.29 -2.33
CA ASP A 76 2.98 -3.18 -2.93
C ASP A 76 3.36 -2.14 -1.88
N GLY A 77 2.41 -1.78 -1.02
CA GLY A 77 2.55 -0.71 -0.05
C GLY A 77 2.30 -1.18 1.38
N VAL A 78 2.98 -0.59 2.34
CA VAL A 78 2.76 -0.81 3.77
C VAL A 78 2.90 0.50 4.54
N THR A 79 2.06 0.68 5.57
CA THR A 79 2.19 1.73 6.57
C THR A 79 2.00 1.13 7.95
N ALA A 80 2.85 1.51 8.90
CA ALA A 80 2.73 1.13 10.29
C ALA A 80 2.35 2.38 11.10
N LEU A 81 1.16 2.33 11.71
CA LEU A 81 0.65 3.40 12.57
C LEU A 81 1.09 3.19 14.01
N ALA A 82 1.26 1.92 14.40
CA ALA A 82 1.83 1.45 15.66
C ALA A 82 2.37 0.00 15.47
N PRO A 83 3.10 -0.57 16.45
CA PRO A 83 3.56 -1.97 16.39
C PRO A 83 2.44 -3.02 16.26
N ASP A 84 1.23 -2.65 16.68
CA ASP A 84 0.00 -3.44 16.67
C ASP A 84 -1.06 -2.90 15.69
N ASP A 85 -0.69 -1.96 14.82
CA ASP A 85 -1.58 -1.37 13.83
C ASP A 85 -0.81 -1.11 12.53
N VAL A 86 -0.77 -2.11 11.66
CA VAL A 86 -0.02 -2.07 10.40
C VAL A 86 -0.92 -2.47 9.24
N TRP A 87 -0.90 -1.69 8.17
CA TRP A 87 -1.74 -1.88 6.99
C TRP A 87 -0.87 -2.13 5.78
N ALA A 88 -1.18 -3.19 5.04
CA ALA A 88 -0.54 -3.51 3.77
C ALA A 88 -1.57 -3.59 2.65
N VAL A 89 -1.18 -3.15 1.46
CA VAL A 89 -2.06 -3.09 0.29
C VAL A 89 -1.36 -3.64 -0.95
N GLY A 90 -2.13 -4.21 -1.86
CA GLY A 90 -1.63 -4.69 -3.14
C GLY A 90 -2.72 -5.36 -3.97
N ALA A 91 -2.34 -6.39 -4.71
CA ALA A 91 -3.15 -7.02 -5.74
C ALA A 91 -3.51 -8.47 -5.40
N SER A 92 -4.73 -8.88 -5.77
CA SER A 92 -5.19 -10.28 -5.78
C SER A 92 -5.79 -10.60 -7.15
N SER A 93 -5.13 -11.47 -7.90
CA SER A 93 -5.55 -11.93 -9.22
C SER A 93 -6.24 -13.29 -9.11
N PRO A 94 -7.56 -13.38 -9.36
CA PRO A 94 -8.28 -14.65 -9.37
C PRO A 94 -7.82 -15.56 -10.52
N PRO A 95 -7.91 -16.90 -10.36
CA PRO A 95 -7.48 -17.86 -11.39
C PRO A 95 -8.35 -17.85 -12.66
N ASP A 96 -9.55 -17.29 -12.59
CA ASP A 96 -10.48 -17.19 -13.72
C ASP A 96 -10.16 -16.02 -14.68
N GLY A 97 -9.15 -15.21 -14.37
CA GLY A 97 -8.71 -14.09 -15.21
C GLY A 97 -9.68 -12.91 -15.22
N THR A 98 -10.61 -12.81 -14.25
CA THR A 98 -11.61 -11.73 -14.16
C THR A 98 -11.06 -10.37 -13.69
N GLY A 99 -9.75 -10.14 -13.85
CA GLY A 99 -9.03 -8.95 -13.44
C GLY A 99 -8.59 -8.95 -11.98
N THR A 100 -7.63 -8.09 -11.67
CA THR A 100 -7.07 -7.88 -10.33
C THR A 100 -8.07 -7.19 -9.41
N ARG A 101 -8.05 -7.57 -8.14
CA ARG A 101 -8.82 -6.96 -7.05
C ARG A 101 -7.89 -6.37 -5.99
N PRO A 102 -8.33 -5.34 -5.25
CA PRO A 102 -7.61 -4.85 -4.10
C PRO A 102 -7.41 -5.96 -3.06
N LEU A 103 -6.17 -6.10 -2.63
CA LEU A 103 -5.78 -6.85 -1.44
C LEU A 103 -5.45 -5.83 -0.36
N VAL A 104 -6.11 -5.94 0.79
CA VAL A 104 -5.80 -5.13 1.98
C VAL A 104 -5.66 -6.08 3.17
N LEU A 105 -4.53 -5.99 3.85
CA LEU A 105 -4.22 -6.75 5.06
C LEU A 105 -4.02 -5.80 6.24
N HIS A 106 -4.51 -6.19 7.41
CA HIS A 106 -4.33 -5.48 8.68
C HIS A 106 -3.66 -6.39 9.71
N TRP A 107 -2.60 -5.90 10.33
CA TRP A 107 -1.93 -6.51 11.47
C TRP A 107 -2.43 -5.87 12.75
N ASP A 108 -2.92 -6.69 13.67
CA ASP A 108 -3.52 -6.28 14.94
C ASP A 108 -2.58 -6.45 16.15
N GLY A 109 -1.29 -6.67 15.91
CA GLY A 109 -0.31 -7.02 16.95
C GLY A 109 -0.09 -8.53 17.13
N ALA A 110 -0.97 -9.37 16.57
CA ALA A 110 -0.89 -10.82 16.69
C ALA A 110 -0.94 -11.56 15.35
N ALA A 111 -1.80 -11.12 14.43
CA ALA A 111 -1.98 -11.77 13.13
C ALA A 111 -2.33 -10.77 12.01
N TRP A 112 -1.92 -11.10 10.79
CA TRP A 112 -2.44 -10.45 9.60
C TRP A 112 -3.82 -11.00 9.30
N THR A 113 -4.78 -10.10 9.06
CA THR A 113 -6.14 -10.42 8.62
C THR A 113 -6.41 -9.74 7.29
N ARG A 114 -7.18 -10.40 6.42
CA ARG A 114 -7.64 -9.81 5.17
C ARG A 114 -8.89 -8.99 5.44
N GLU A 115 -8.91 -7.76 4.96
CA GLU A 115 -10.06 -6.88 5.09
C GLU A 115 -11.06 -7.07 3.95
N GLU A 116 -12.34 -6.95 4.28
CA GLU A 116 -13.40 -6.85 3.29
C GLU A 116 -13.44 -5.45 2.71
N VAL A 117 -13.12 -5.34 1.42
CA VAL A 117 -13.08 -4.08 0.67
C VAL A 117 -14.07 -4.13 -0.49
N PRO A 118 -14.56 -2.98 -0.98
CA PRO A 118 -15.43 -2.93 -2.16
C PRO A 118 -14.85 -3.74 -3.33
N ASP A 119 -15.67 -4.61 -3.92
CA ASP A 119 -15.29 -5.44 -5.07
C ASP A 119 -15.21 -4.58 -6.34
N VAL A 120 -13.97 -4.23 -6.72
CA VAL A 120 -13.66 -3.34 -7.83
C VAL A 120 -12.44 -3.88 -8.57
N ALA A 121 -12.46 -3.81 -9.90
CA ALA A 121 -11.28 -4.11 -10.70
C ALA A 121 -10.24 -3.01 -10.50
N GLY A 122 -9.07 -3.37 -9.96
CA GLY A 122 -8.01 -2.42 -9.64
C GLY A 122 -7.07 -2.91 -8.57
N GLN A 123 -5.99 -2.15 -8.38
CA GLN A 123 -4.94 -2.45 -7.42
C GLN A 123 -4.49 -1.17 -6.68
N PRO A 124 -4.51 -1.16 -5.34
CA PRO A 124 -3.83 -0.15 -4.53
C PRO A 124 -2.32 -0.37 -4.53
N HIS A 125 -1.56 0.71 -4.63
CA HIS A 125 -0.09 0.73 -4.60
C HIS A 125 0.47 1.29 -3.29
N ALA A 126 -0.24 2.25 -2.69
CA ALA A 126 0.23 2.93 -1.48
C ALA A 126 -0.90 3.09 -0.47
N VAL A 127 -0.51 3.15 0.81
CA VAL A 127 -1.42 3.27 1.95
C VAL A 127 -0.86 4.24 2.98
N THR A 128 -1.73 5.04 3.60
CA THR A 128 -1.35 5.96 4.68
C THR A 128 -2.48 6.11 5.70
N GLY A 129 -2.13 6.38 6.95
CA GLY A 129 -3.11 6.75 7.97
C GLY A 129 -3.66 8.16 7.76
N ASP A 130 -4.94 8.37 8.07
CA ASP A 130 -5.57 9.70 8.06
C ASP A 130 -5.34 10.46 9.39
N GLY A 131 -4.83 9.77 10.40
CA GLY A 131 -4.62 10.22 11.78
C GLY A 131 -5.88 10.72 12.49
N ALA A 132 -7.03 10.21 12.07
CA ALA A 132 -8.33 10.24 12.74
C ALA A 132 -8.82 8.81 13.05
N GLY A 133 -7.96 7.80 12.92
CA GLY A 133 -8.26 6.37 13.13
C GLY A 133 -8.64 5.61 11.87
N GLY A 134 -8.59 6.27 10.70
CA GLY A 134 -8.79 5.67 9.39
C GLY A 134 -7.51 5.51 8.58
N VAL A 135 -7.65 4.85 7.43
CA VAL A 135 -6.57 4.66 6.45
C VAL A 135 -7.05 4.92 5.03
N TRP A 136 -6.16 5.43 4.20
CA TRP A 136 -6.37 5.65 2.79
C TRP A 136 -5.44 4.77 1.98
N ALA A 137 -5.99 4.08 0.99
CA ALA A 137 -5.23 3.36 -0.01
C ALA A 137 -5.48 3.98 -1.38
N VAL A 138 -4.44 4.14 -2.19
CA VAL A 138 -4.54 4.72 -3.53
C VAL A 138 -3.90 3.82 -4.57
N GLY A 139 -4.39 3.89 -5.82
CA GLY A 139 -3.87 3.07 -6.91
C GLY A 139 -4.54 3.36 -8.24
N GLU A 140 -4.76 2.29 -9.01
CA GLU A 140 -5.36 2.34 -10.34
C GLU A 140 -6.46 1.29 -10.55
N ARG A 141 -7.34 1.54 -11.54
CA ARG A 141 -8.37 0.58 -11.99
C ARG A 141 -7.94 -0.07 -13.30
N GLU A 142 -8.36 -1.31 -13.51
CA GLU A 142 -7.92 -2.12 -14.65
C GLU A 142 -8.74 -1.89 -15.94
N ASP A 143 -10.00 -1.46 -15.83
CA ASP A 143 -10.86 -1.24 -16.99
C ASP A 143 -10.67 0.15 -17.64
N ALA A 144 -10.33 0.13 -18.92
CA ALA A 144 -9.87 1.28 -19.68
C ALA A 144 -10.99 2.32 -19.91
N THR A 145 -10.95 3.41 -19.14
CA THR A 145 -11.43 4.79 -19.44
C THR A 145 -11.41 5.71 -18.21
N THR A 146 -11.03 5.24 -17.01
CA THR A 146 -11.43 5.91 -15.77
C THR A 146 -10.35 5.92 -14.66
N PRO A 147 -10.56 6.75 -13.63
CA PRO A 147 -9.54 7.51 -12.92
C PRO A 147 -8.86 6.81 -11.75
N ALA A 148 -8.00 7.57 -11.08
CA ALA A 148 -7.23 7.08 -9.96
C ALA A 148 -8.13 6.50 -8.87
N PHE A 149 -7.72 5.36 -8.35
CA PHE A 149 -8.48 4.61 -7.37
C PHE A 149 -8.12 5.11 -5.97
N SER A 150 -9.12 5.31 -5.11
CA SER A 150 -8.89 5.59 -3.69
C SER A 150 -9.91 4.84 -2.85
N LEU A 151 -9.43 4.13 -1.85
CA LEU A 151 -10.23 3.55 -0.79
C LEU A 151 -9.99 4.31 0.51
N HIS A 152 -11.05 4.50 1.28
CA HIS A 152 -10.96 5.02 2.63
C HIS A 152 -11.64 4.06 3.60
N ARG A 153 -10.91 3.66 4.64
CA ARG A 153 -11.45 3.02 5.83
C ARG A 153 -11.64 4.09 6.88
N ASP A 154 -12.86 4.24 7.39
CA ASP A 154 -13.09 5.13 8.53
C ASP A 154 -12.68 4.49 9.87
N ALA A 155 -12.73 5.28 10.94
CA ALA A 155 -12.42 4.85 12.30
C ALA A 155 -13.36 3.75 12.85
N HIS A 156 -14.49 3.50 12.19
CA HIS A 156 -15.42 2.43 12.54
C HIS A 156 -15.16 1.14 11.75
N GLY A 157 -14.16 1.15 10.88
CA GLY A 157 -13.74 0.01 10.08
C GLY A 157 -14.53 -0.21 8.80
N THR A 158 -15.27 0.79 8.33
CA THR A 158 -16.01 0.68 7.08
C THR A 158 -15.16 1.18 5.92
N TRP A 159 -14.91 0.30 4.95
CA TRP A 159 -14.27 0.64 3.68
C TRP A 159 -15.25 1.23 2.68
N ARG A 160 -14.84 2.29 1.99
CA ARG A 160 -15.58 2.88 0.87
C ARG A 160 -14.65 3.27 -0.27
N LEU A 161 -15.17 3.16 -1.49
CA LEU A 161 -14.57 3.80 -2.65
C LEU A 161 -14.74 5.32 -2.53
N VAL A 162 -13.64 6.04 -2.67
CA VAL A 162 -13.63 7.50 -2.78
C VAL A 162 -13.28 7.84 -4.23
N PRO A 163 -14.22 8.42 -5.00
CA PRO A 163 -13.88 8.87 -6.33
C PRO A 163 -12.84 10.00 -6.22
N PRO A 164 -11.87 10.07 -7.15
CA PRO A 164 -10.98 11.22 -7.22
C PRO A 164 -11.80 12.49 -7.48
N ALA A 165 -11.33 13.63 -6.99
CA ALA A 165 -12.04 14.88 -7.28
C ALA A 165 -11.94 15.23 -8.77
N ASP A 166 -12.86 16.07 -9.23
CA ASP A 166 -12.94 16.53 -10.62
C ASP A 166 -11.58 17.05 -11.14
N GLY A 167 -11.29 16.81 -12.42
CA GLY A 167 -10.05 17.22 -13.10
C GLY A 167 -9.18 16.05 -13.54
N ALA A 168 -7.87 16.27 -13.69
CA ALA A 168 -6.93 15.29 -14.26
C ALA A 168 -6.91 13.93 -13.53
N ALA A 169 -7.19 13.93 -12.22
CA ALA A 169 -7.37 12.69 -11.46
C ALA A 169 -8.58 11.91 -11.97
N GLY A 170 -9.74 12.57 -12.09
CA GLY A 170 -11.02 12.07 -12.63
C GLY A 170 -11.04 11.74 -14.13
N GLU A 171 -10.05 12.19 -14.90
CA GLU A 171 -9.92 11.97 -16.34
C GLU A 171 -9.06 10.75 -16.73
N GLY A 172 -8.57 9.96 -15.75
CA GLY A 172 -7.81 8.74 -16.03
C GLY A 172 -6.38 8.75 -15.49
N ALA A 173 -6.18 9.01 -14.20
CA ALA A 173 -4.87 8.91 -13.56
C ALA A 173 -4.64 7.58 -12.81
N SER A 174 -3.38 7.21 -12.60
CA SER A 174 -2.95 6.20 -11.62
C SER A 174 -2.26 6.92 -10.46
N PHE A 175 -2.60 6.61 -9.21
CA PHE A 175 -1.83 7.09 -8.05
C PHE A 175 -0.81 6.05 -7.61
N PHE A 176 0.42 6.48 -7.38
CA PHE A 176 1.52 5.60 -6.97
C PHE A 176 1.93 5.79 -5.51
N ASP A 177 1.66 6.97 -4.94
CA ASP A 177 2.00 7.26 -3.56
C ASP A 177 0.97 8.21 -2.93
N VAL A 178 0.81 8.11 -1.61
CA VAL A 178 -0.09 8.93 -0.81
C VAL A 178 0.53 9.21 0.56
N THR A 179 0.44 10.46 1.00
CA THR A 179 0.90 10.84 2.33
C THR A 179 -0.03 11.82 3.01
N ARG A 180 -0.10 11.73 4.32
CA ARG A 180 -0.78 12.70 5.18
C ARG A 180 0.13 13.89 5.46
N VAL A 181 -0.44 15.09 5.47
CA VAL A 181 0.21 16.29 5.99
C VAL A 181 -0.20 16.48 7.45
N PRO A 182 0.70 16.26 8.42
CA PRO A 182 0.39 16.49 9.83
C PRO A 182 0.08 17.97 10.09
N GLY A 183 -0.93 18.24 10.92
CA GLY A 183 -1.27 19.62 11.30
C GLY A 183 -1.86 20.46 10.17
N ALA A 184 -2.38 19.84 9.10
CA ALA A 184 -3.06 20.55 8.02
C ALA A 184 -4.18 21.45 8.56
N SER A 185 -4.28 22.66 8.00
CA SER A 185 -5.26 23.67 8.43
C SER A 185 -6.70 23.16 8.28
N PRO A 186 -7.61 23.53 9.21
CA PRO A 186 -9.03 23.22 9.07
C PRO A 186 -9.56 23.69 7.71
N GLY A 187 -10.18 22.79 6.95
CA GLY A 187 -10.75 23.06 5.63
C GLY A 187 -9.80 22.91 4.43
N GLY A 188 -8.51 22.61 4.64
CA GLY A 188 -7.56 22.25 3.58
C GLY A 188 -7.43 20.74 3.36
N PRO A 189 -6.80 20.31 2.24
CA PRO A 189 -6.47 18.90 2.04
C PRO A 189 -5.43 18.45 3.07
N ALA A 190 -5.74 17.36 3.77
CA ALA A 190 -4.90 16.76 4.80
C ALA A 190 -4.17 15.50 4.30
N LEU A 191 -4.50 15.02 3.10
CA LEU A 191 -3.83 13.93 2.39
C LEU A 191 -3.51 14.38 0.97
N TRP A 192 -2.38 13.93 0.45
CA TRP A 192 -1.93 14.22 -0.91
C TRP A 192 -1.50 12.92 -1.60
N ALA A 193 -2.07 12.66 -2.77
CA ALA A 193 -1.70 11.57 -3.64
C ALA A 193 -0.99 12.10 -4.89
N VAL A 194 -0.03 11.33 -5.38
CA VAL A 194 0.73 11.65 -6.59
C VAL A 194 0.65 10.53 -7.60
N GLY A 195 0.68 10.90 -8.87
CA GLY A 195 0.36 9.99 -9.96
C GLY A 195 0.68 10.53 -11.33
N SER A 196 0.18 9.83 -12.35
CA SER A 196 0.20 10.28 -13.74
C SER A 196 -1.10 9.92 -14.45
N THR A 197 -1.47 10.70 -15.47
CA THR A 197 -2.59 10.38 -16.36
C THR A 197 -2.22 9.18 -17.24
N LEU A 198 -2.88 8.04 -17.09
CA LEU A 198 -2.84 6.93 -18.05
C LEU A 198 -4.13 6.09 -18.04
N PRO A 199 -4.67 5.86 -19.24
CA PRO A 199 -4.90 4.49 -19.66
C PRO A 199 -4.20 4.26 -21.02
N ARG A 200 -3.14 3.45 -21.03
CA ARG A 200 -2.38 2.95 -22.20
C ARG A 200 -1.50 3.95 -22.97
N LEU A 201 -0.18 3.94 -22.68
CA LEU A 201 0.99 4.16 -23.54
C LEU A 201 0.97 5.21 -24.69
N ASP A 202 0.08 6.20 -24.72
CA ASP A 202 0.08 7.25 -25.75
C ASP A 202 0.58 8.60 -25.18
N PRO A 203 1.83 9.00 -25.44
CA PRO A 203 2.42 10.21 -24.88
C PRO A 203 1.70 11.50 -25.33
N PRO A 204 1.74 12.59 -24.51
CA PRO A 204 2.64 12.79 -23.38
C PRO A 204 2.04 12.56 -21.98
N TRP A 205 2.85 11.98 -21.10
CA TRP A 205 2.61 11.81 -19.67
C TRP A 205 2.44 13.15 -18.96
N ARG A 206 1.41 13.28 -18.13
CA ARG A 206 1.24 14.45 -17.26
C ARG A 206 1.24 14.03 -15.79
N PRO A 207 2.09 14.64 -14.95
CA PRO A 207 2.05 14.40 -13.52
C PRO A 207 0.72 14.88 -12.94
N VAL A 208 0.21 14.14 -11.97
CA VAL A 208 -1.02 14.45 -11.24
C VAL A 208 -0.69 14.54 -9.76
N VAL A 209 -1.18 15.58 -9.10
CA VAL A 209 -1.11 15.76 -7.66
C VAL A 209 -2.52 16.08 -7.19
N GLN A 210 -3.02 15.30 -6.24
CA GLN A 210 -4.40 15.36 -5.79
C GLN A 210 -4.46 15.49 -4.26
N GLY A 211 -5.17 16.51 -3.77
CA GLY A 211 -5.41 16.71 -2.35
C GLY A 211 -6.79 16.17 -1.91
N TYR A 212 -6.85 15.53 -0.75
CA TYR A 212 -8.10 15.10 -0.11
C TYR A 212 -8.27 15.77 1.26
N GLY A 213 -9.45 16.33 1.50
CA GLY A 213 -9.83 16.80 2.83
C GLY A 213 -10.26 15.62 3.71
N ILE A 214 -9.72 15.51 4.92
CA ILE A 214 -10.23 14.59 5.93
C ILE A 214 -11.31 15.34 6.70
N ARG A 215 -12.58 15.01 6.48
CA ARG A 215 -13.65 15.48 7.36
C ARG A 215 -13.64 14.61 8.61
N GLY A 216 -13.41 15.21 9.77
CA GLY A 216 -13.50 14.50 11.04
C GLY A 216 -14.92 13.97 11.30
N PRO A 217 -15.09 13.04 12.25
CA PRO A 217 -16.41 12.60 12.66
C PRO A 217 -17.17 13.78 13.30
N GLY A 218 -18.08 14.40 12.54
CA GLY A 218 -18.97 15.47 13.05
C GLY A 218 -19.08 16.77 12.24
N ALA A 219 -18.65 16.80 10.97
CA ALA A 219 -18.85 17.96 10.08
C ALA A 219 -19.73 17.63 8.87
#